data_AF-A0A3Q2D8S4-F1
#
_entry.id   AF-A0A3Q2D8S4-F1
#
_cell.length_a   1.000
_cell.length_b   1.000
_cell.length_c   1.000
_cell.angle_alpha   90.00
_cell.angle_beta   90.00
_cell.angle_gamma   90.00
#
_symmetry.space_group_name_H-M   'P 1'
#
loop_
_entity.id
_entity.type
_entity.pdbx_description
1 polymer ?
#
loop_
_entity_poly.entity_id
_entity_poly.type
_entity_poly.pdbx_seq_one_letter_code
_entity_poly.pdbx_strand_id
1 'polypeptide(L)'
;RPIQHGRELLTLTKLKAIDKIERLKGELHLLDAESKQKNKHTFFVDSKKEVQTFDLAGHLNTAPELVDRVYNRPTLQTLETKTIKGTMEPKIIQKLARQRKHQYKILSQRIDRERKMFVISQKIQTRKDLQDKNKKVKVRKETQNSAAIYKFESKRKR
;
A
#
# COMPACT_ATOMS: atom_id res chain seq x y z
N ARG A 1 23.56 -10.87 26.56
CA ARG A 1 23.73 -11.86 25.47
C ARG A 1 22.40 -12.26 24.80
N PRO A 2 21.36 -12.80 25.48
CA PRO A 2 20.13 -13.24 24.79
C PRO A 2 19.31 -12.11 24.13
N ILE A 3 19.30 -10.91 24.72
CA ILE A 3 18.55 -9.75 24.19
C ILE A 3 19.15 -9.23 22.86
N GLN A 4 20.47 -9.36 22.67
CA GLN A 4 21.15 -8.92 21.44
C GLN A 4 20.86 -9.88 20.28
N HIS A 5 20.95 -11.20 20.50
CA HIS A 5 20.60 -12.20 19.49
C HIS A 5 19.11 -12.12 19.08
N GLY A 6 18.21 -11.93 20.04
CA GLY A 6 16.78 -11.75 19.73
C GLY A 6 16.48 -10.53 18.87
N ARG A 7 17.25 -9.43 19.05
CA ARG A 7 17.12 -8.24 18.21
C ARG A 7 17.64 -8.47 16.80
N GLU A 8 18.81 -9.07 16.65
CA GLU A 8 19.40 -9.37 15.33
C GLU A 8 18.48 -10.27 14.51
N LEU A 9 17.93 -11.32 15.15
CA LEU A 9 16.91 -12.18 14.56
C LEU A 9 15.66 -11.37 14.14
N LEU A 10 15.18 -10.47 14.99
CA LEU A 10 14.04 -9.62 14.68
C LEU A 10 14.32 -8.67 13.51
N THR A 11 15.53 -8.09 13.44
CA THR A 11 15.92 -7.22 12.32
C THR A 11 16.00 -8.00 11.02
N LEU A 12 16.61 -9.19 11.03
CA LEU A 12 16.71 -10.05 9.85
C LEU A 12 15.33 -10.52 9.37
N THR A 13 14.45 -10.91 10.29
CA THR A 13 13.08 -11.32 9.95
C THR A 13 12.25 -10.15 9.40
N LYS A 14 12.46 -8.93 9.90
CA LYS A 14 11.84 -7.72 9.36
C LYS A 14 12.31 -7.42 7.93
N LEU A 15 13.62 -7.46 7.67
CA LEU A 15 14.17 -7.25 6.33
C LEU A 15 13.59 -8.25 5.32
N LYS A 16 13.61 -9.55 5.66
CA LYS A 16 12.97 -10.59 4.83
C LYS A 16 11.48 -10.34 4.58
N ALA A 17 10.77 -9.77 5.55
CA ALA A 17 9.35 -9.43 5.39
C ALA A 17 9.17 -8.25 4.42
N ILE A 18 10.03 -7.24 4.48
CA ILE A 18 10.04 -6.09 3.56
C ILE A 18 10.31 -6.56 2.14
N ASP A 19 11.37 -7.35 1.92
CA ASP A 19 11.72 -7.88 0.59
C ASP A 19 10.54 -8.67 -0.02
N LYS A 20 9.86 -9.45 0.82
CA LYS A 20 8.70 -10.24 0.37
C LYS A 20 7.50 -9.35 0.05
N ILE A 21 7.29 -8.25 0.77
CA ILE A 21 6.25 -7.26 0.47
C ILE A 21 6.58 -6.56 -0.85
N GLU A 22 7.82 -6.14 -1.06
CA GLU A 22 8.26 -5.46 -2.28
C GLU A 22 8.10 -6.36 -3.50
N ARG A 23 8.52 -7.62 -3.40
CA ARG A 23 8.30 -8.60 -4.47
C ARG A 23 6.82 -8.80 -4.77
N LEU A 24 5.97 -8.96 -3.75
CA LEU A 24 4.53 -9.10 -3.94
C LEU A 24 3.88 -7.84 -4.52
N LYS A 25 4.38 -6.64 -4.17
CA LYS A 25 3.95 -5.38 -4.77
C LYS A 25 4.37 -5.27 -6.23
N GLY A 26 5.56 -5.75 -6.59
CA GLY A 26 6.02 -5.76 -7.99
C GLY A 26 5.25 -6.75 -8.87
N GLU A 27 4.87 -7.90 -8.31
CA GLU A 27 4.06 -8.90 -9.00
C GLU A 27 2.58 -8.49 -9.15
N LEU A 28 2.08 -7.59 -8.29
CA LEU A 28 0.68 -7.19 -8.24
C LEU A 28 0.48 -5.77 -8.77
N HIS A 29 -0.30 -5.59 -9.84
CA HIS A 29 -0.48 -4.27 -10.47
C HIS A 29 -1.22 -3.22 -9.61
N LEU A 30 -1.75 -3.61 -8.44
CA LEU A 30 -2.48 -2.75 -7.49
C LEU A 30 -3.68 -1.97 -8.07
N LEU A 31 -4.14 -2.32 -9.26
CA LEU A 31 -5.20 -1.61 -9.99
C LEU A 31 -6.57 -1.70 -9.32
N ASP A 32 -6.84 -2.83 -8.67
CA ASP A 32 -8.09 -3.20 -7.98
C ASP A 32 -7.98 -3.10 -6.46
N ALA A 33 -6.87 -2.56 -5.94
CA ALA A 33 -6.69 -2.46 -4.50
C ALA A 33 -7.63 -1.39 -3.91
N GLU A 34 -8.32 -1.71 -2.82
CA GLU A 34 -9.13 -0.73 -2.07
C GLU A 34 -8.29 0.43 -1.52
N SER A 35 -7.00 0.19 -1.29
CA SER A 35 -6.03 1.19 -0.84
C SER A 35 -5.49 2.10 -1.96
N LYS A 36 -6.04 2.00 -3.18
CA LYS A 36 -5.61 2.82 -4.31
C LYS A 36 -5.88 4.30 -4.03
N GLN A 37 -4.90 5.13 -4.37
CA GLN A 37 -5.05 6.58 -4.33
C GLN A 37 -6.12 7.01 -5.35
N LYS A 38 -7.14 7.73 -4.86
CA LYS A 38 -8.15 8.35 -5.72
C LYS A 38 -7.51 9.54 -6.44
N ASN A 39 -7.15 9.33 -7.71
CA ASN A 39 -6.60 10.38 -8.55
C ASN A 39 -7.73 11.28 -9.06
N LYS A 40 -7.48 12.59 -9.08
CA LYS A 40 -8.39 13.57 -9.69
C LYS A 40 -7.92 13.82 -11.12
N HIS A 41 -8.82 13.67 -12.08
CA HIS A 41 -8.56 14.02 -13.47
C HIS A 41 -9.47 15.20 -13.83
N THR A 42 -8.86 16.31 -14.27
CA THR A 42 -9.55 17.56 -14.58
C THR A 42 -9.55 17.74 -16.09
N PHE A 43 -10.73 17.90 -16.68
CA PHE A 43 -10.90 18.26 -18.09
C PHE A 43 -10.97 19.77 -18.23
N PHE A 44 -10.29 20.30 -19.24
CA PHE A 44 -10.35 21.71 -19.61
C PHE A 44 -11.20 21.83 -20.87
N VAL A 45 -12.14 22.78 -20.85
CA VAL A 45 -13.05 23.07 -21.95
C VAL A 45 -13.04 24.57 -22.21
N ASP A 46 -13.34 24.97 -23.44
CA ASP A 46 -13.11 26.34 -23.89
C ASP A 46 -14.26 27.28 -23.49
N SER A 47 -15.48 26.76 -23.37
CA SER A 47 -16.68 27.56 -23.09
C SER A 47 -17.39 27.15 -21.80
N LYS A 48 -17.96 28.14 -21.09
CA LYS A 48 -18.83 27.90 -19.94
C LYS A 48 -20.08 27.09 -20.28
N LYS A 49 -20.55 27.15 -21.54
CA LYS A 49 -21.70 26.34 -21.99
C LYS A 49 -21.33 24.87 -22.06
N GLU A 50 -20.13 24.55 -22.55
CA GLU A 50 -19.62 23.17 -22.63
C GLU A 50 -19.46 22.55 -21.25
N VAL A 51 -19.07 23.34 -20.24
CA VAL A 51 -19.02 22.86 -18.85
C VAL A 51 -20.38 22.31 -18.39
N GLN A 52 -21.49 22.94 -18.77
CA GLN A 52 -22.84 22.55 -18.33
C GLN A 52 -23.35 21.29 -19.03
N THR A 53 -22.94 21.07 -20.28
CA THR A 53 -23.37 19.93 -21.12
C THR A 53 -22.29 18.86 -21.28
N PHE A 54 -21.25 18.89 -20.45
CA PHE A 54 -20.09 18.01 -20.60
C PHE A 54 -20.47 16.56 -20.30
N ASP A 55 -20.48 15.73 -21.35
CA ASP A 55 -20.62 14.27 -21.21
C ASP A 55 -19.24 13.60 -21.26
N LEU A 56 -18.91 12.90 -20.18
CA LEU A 56 -17.65 12.18 -20.04
C LEU A 56 -17.58 10.94 -20.95
N ALA A 57 -18.70 10.25 -21.17
CA ALA A 57 -18.74 9.05 -22.00
C ALA A 57 -18.51 9.40 -23.47
N GLY A 58 -19.24 10.40 -23.97
CA GLY A 58 -19.07 10.97 -25.30
C GLY A 58 -17.69 11.58 -25.52
N HIS A 59 -17.18 12.37 -24.57
CA HIS A 59 -15.85 12.97 -24.69
C HIS A 59 -14.74 11.93 -24.83
N LEU A 60 -14.85 10.81 -24.09
CA LEU A 60 -13.87 9.73 -24.14
C LEU A 60 -14.17 8.69 -25.24
N ASN A 61 -15.28 8.82 -25.98
CA ASN A 61 -15.78 7.85 -26.96
C ASN A 61 -15.87 6.43 -26.39
N THR A 62 -16.37 6.30 -25.16
CA THR A 62 -16.40 5.03 -24.42
C THR A 62 -17.81 4.71 -23.93
N ALA A 63 -18.12 3.43 -23.78
CA ALA A 63 -19.40 3.01 -23.22
C ALA A 63 -19.56 3.54 -21.77
N PRO A 64 -20.77 4.00 -21.37
CA PRO A 64 -21.01 4.59 -20.06
C PRO A 64 -20.64 3.65 -18.90
N GLU A 65 -20.82 2.33 -19.07
CA GLU A 65 -20.45 1.31 -18.07
C GLU A 65 -18.93 1.20 -17.82
N LEU A 66 -18.11 1.66 -18.77
CA LEU A 66 -16.66 1.62 -18.67
C LEU A 66 -16.07 2.95 -18.17
N VAL A 67 -16.91 3.96 -17.96
CA VAL A 67 -16.48 5.31 -17.55
C VAL A 67 -15.88 5.32 -16.14
N ASP A 68 -16.25 4.38 -15.28
CA ASP A 68 -15.67 4.27 -13.94
C ASP A 68 -14.28 3.60 -13.96
N ARG A 69 -13.88 2.95 -15.06
CA ARG A 69 -12.59 2.27 -15.16
C ARG A 69 -11.46 3.26 -15.38
N VAL A 70 -10.53 3.31 -14.43
CA VAL A 70 -9.38 4.22 -14.47
C VAL A 70 -8.30 3.77 -15.48
N TYR A 71 -8.25 2.48 -15.81
CA TYR A 71 -7.23 1.89 -16.67
C TYR A 71 -7.89 1.04 -17.75
N ASN A 72 -7.20 0.89 -18.89
CA ASN A 72 -7.64 0.10 -20.04
C ASN A 72 -9.12 0.36 -20.39
N ARG A 73 -9.42 1.61 -20.76
CA ARG A 73 -10.75 2.07 -21.16
C ARG A 73 -10.85 2.03 -22.69
N PRO A 74 -11.43 0.98 -23.30
CA PRO A 74 -11.51 0.86 -24.75
C PRO A 74 -12.54 1.83 -25.33
N THR A 75 -12.20 2.42 -26.48
CA THR A 75 -13.17 3.21 -27.27
C THR A 75 -14.22 2.30 -27.92
N LEU A 76 -15.35 2.88 -28.33
CA LEU A 76 -16.41 2.14 -29.03
C LEU A 76 -15.89 1.40 -30.27
N GLN A 77 -15.10 2.08 -31.11
CA GLN A 77 -14.44 1.45 -32.26
C GLN A 77 -13.53 0.27 -31.87
N THR A 78 -12.84 0.38 -30.72
CA THR A 78 -11.99 -0.71 -30.23
C THR A 78 -12.81 -1.91 -29.78
N LEU A 79 -13.99 -1.69 -29.18
CA LEU A 79 -14.91 -2.75 -28.78
C LEU A 79 -15.50 -3.49 -29.99
N GLU A 80 -15.74 -2.78 -31.09
CA GLU A 80 -16.24 -3.37 -32.34
C GLU A 80 -15.17 -4.17 -33.10
N THR A 81 -13.95 -3.64 -33.15
CA THR A 81 -12.89 -4.19 -34.03
C THR A 81 -12.03 -5.27 -33.36
N LYS A 82 -11.82 -5.21 -32.05
CA LYS A 82 -10.86 -6.09 -31.37
C LYS A 82 -11.56 -7.25 -30.67
N THR A 83 -11.00 -8.44 -30.86
CA THR A 83 -11.38 -9.63 -30.10
C THR A 83 -10.69 -9.66 -28.73
N ILE A 84 -11.39 -10.21 -27.74
CA ILE A 84 -10.87 -10.35 -26.38
C ILE A 84 -9.73 -11.37 -26.40
N LYS A 85 -8.52 -10.94 -26.02
CA LYS A 85 -7.39 -11.83 -25.82
C LYS A 85 -7.45 -12.43 -24.42
N GLY A 86 -7.71 -13.73 -24.31
CA GLY A 86 -7.72 -14.46 -23.05
C GLY A 86 -8.84 -15.49 -22.93
N THR A 87 -8.98 -16.08 -21.76
CA THR A 87 -10.02 -17.09 -21.50
C THR A 87 -11.37 -16.41 -21.31
N MET A 88 -12.37 -16.77 -22.11
CA MET A 88 -13.75 -16.30 -21.93
C MET A 88 -14.60 -17.21 -21.05
N GLU A 89 -14.06 -18.34 -20.60
CA GLU A 89 -14.81 -19.27 -19.75
C GLU A 89 -15.09 -18.65 -18.38
N PRO A 90 -16.37 -18.54 -17.95
CA PRO A 90 -16.76 -17.85 -16.73
C PRO A 90 -16.15 -18.49 -15.48
N LYS A 91 -15.98 -19.82 -15.46
CA LYS A 91 -15.36 -20.54 -14.35
C LYS A 91 -13.89 -20.16 -14.17
N ILE A 92 -13.14 -20.05 -15.26
CA ILE A 92 -11.73 -19.64 -15.22
C ILE A 92 -11.62 -18.19 -14.77
N ILE A 93 -12.46 -17.29 -15.29
CA ILE A 93 -12.49 -15.88 -14.88
C ILE A 93 -12.74 -15.75 -13.38
N GLN A 94 -13.73 -16.47 -12.85
CA GLN A 94 -14.02 -16.45 -11.41
C GLN A 94 -12.86 -16.99 -10.57
N LYS A 95 -12.20 -18.07 -11.03
CA LYS A 95 -11.00 -18.62 -10.38
C LYS A 95 -9.86 -17.59 -10.33
N LEU A 96 -9.59 -16.91 -11.44
CA LEU A 96 -8.57 -15.86 -11.53
C LEU A 96 -8.90 -14.68 -10.62
N ALA A 97 -10.16 -14.25 -10.55
CA ALA A 97 -10.60 -13.19 -9.65
C ALA A 97 -10.40 -13.56 -8.17
N ARG A 98 -10.71 -14.81 -7.79
CA ARG A 98 -10.47 -15.34 -6.44
C ARG A 98 -8.98 -15.36 -6.11
N GLN A 99 -8.14 -15.85 -7.02
CA GLN A 99 -6.68 -15.84 -6.86
C GLN A 99 -6.16 -14.41 -6.68
N ARG A 100 -6.59 -13.47 -7.52
CA ARG A 100 -6.22 -12.06 -7.41
C ARG A 100 -6.59 -11.48 -6.03
N LYS A 101 -7.84 -11.68 -5.57
CA LYS A 101 -8.30 -11.23 -4.25
C LYS A 101 -7.48 -11.85 -3.12
N HIS A 102 -7.13 -13.13 -3.24
CA HIS A 102 -6.28 -13.81 -2.28
C HIS A 102 -4.88 -13.19 -2.18
N GLN A 103 -4.25 -12.86 -3.31
CA GLN A 103 -2.94 -12.18 -3.33
C GLN A 103 -3.01 -10.81 -2.65
N TYR A 104 -4.05 -10.02 -2.91
CA TYR A 104 -4.27 -8.74 -2.20
C TYR A 104 -4.41 -8.94 -0.68
N LYS A 105 -5.17 -9.96 -0.26
CA LYS A 105 -5.33 -10.29 1.17
C LYS A 105 -4.00 -10.65 1.82
N ILE A 106 -3.18 -11.48 1.17
CA ILE A 106 -1.84 -11.85 1.65
C ILE A 106 -0.97 -10.60 1.77
N LEU A 107 -0.97 -9.73 0.77
CA LEU A 107 -0.19 -8.50 0.78
C LEU A 107 -0.60 -7.60 1.97
N SER A 108 -1.90 -7.39 2.18
CA SER A 108 -2.40 -6.61 3.32
C SER A 108 -1.93 -7.18 4.66
N GLN A 109 -2.09 -8.50 4.85
CA GLN A 109 -1.67 -9.17 6.09
C GLN A 109 -0.16 -9.04 6.33
N ARG A 110 0.65 -9.09 5.27
CA ARG A 110 2.10 -8.92 5.37
C ARG A 110 2.48 -7.49 5.75
N ILE A 111 1.83 -6.49 5.15
CA ILE A 111 2.03 -5.07 5.52
C ILE A 111 1.67 -4.85 6.99
N ASP A 112 0.55 -5.39 7.46
CA ASP A 112 0.15 -5.26 8.87
C ASP A 112 1.11 -5.98 9.81
N ARG A 113 1.63 -7.14 9.41
CA ARG A 113 2.67 -7.85 10.15
C ARG A 113 3.96 -7.03 10.22
N GLU A 114 4.41 -6.45 9.10
CA GLU A 114 5.61 -5.59 9.07
C GLU A 114 5.45 -4.42 10.03
N ARG A 115 4.31 -3.72 10.00
CA ARG A 115 4.00 -2.62 10.93
C ARG A 115 4.09 -3.05 12.40
N LYS A 116 3.54 -4.21 12.76
CA LYS A 116 3.63 -4.74 14.13
C LYS A 116 5.08 -5.05 14.52
N MET A 117 5.83 -5.69 13.62
CA MET A 117 7.24 -6.01 13.84
C MET A 117 8.10 -4.75 13.97
N PHE A 118 7.80 -3.70 13.18
CA PHE A 118 8.42 -2.39 13.28
C PHE A 118 8.24 -1.80 14.68
N VAL A 119 7.01 -1.77 15.20
CA VAL A 119 6.73 -1.25 16.54
C VAL A 119 7.45 -2.06 17.63
N ILE A 120 7.44 -3.39 17.54
CA ILE A 120 8.17 -4.26 18.49
C ILE A 120 9.67 -3.96 18.44
N SER A 121 10.24 -3.80 17.24
CA SER A 121 11.67 -3.49 17.08
C SER A 121 12.03 -2.14 17.73
N GLN A 122 11.18 -1.12 17.59
CA GLN A 122 11.36 0.17 18.25
C GLN A 122 11.27 0.05 19.78
N LYS A 123 10.34 -0.75 20.30
CA LYS A 123 10.21 -0.97 21.74
C LYS A 123 11.46 -1.64 22.33
N ILE A 124 12.00 -2.65 21.66
CA ILE A 124 13.24 -3.33 22.07
C ILE A 124 14.42 -2.35 22.01
N GLN A 125 14.52 -1.57 20.92
CA GLN A 125 15.56 -0.56 20.78
C GLN A 125 15.50 0.47 21.91
N THR A 126 14.31 1.00 22.19
CA THR A 126 14.08 1.95 23.27
C THR A 126 14.51 1.36 24.61
N ARG A 127 14.12 0.12 24.93
CA ARG A 127 14.55 -0.56 26.17
C ARG A 127 16.07 -0.65 26.29
N LYS A 128 16.78 -0.92 25.19
CA LYS A 128 18.25 -0.94 25.16
C LYS A 128 18.82 0.46 25.42
N ASP A 129 18.31 1.48 24.75
CA ASP A 129 18.80 2.85 24.92
C ASP A 129 18.53 3.38 26.33
N LEU A 130 17.50 2.87 27.01
CA LEU A 130 17.22 3.16 28.42
C LEU A 130 18.15 2.44 29.40
N GLN A 131 18.92 1.43 28.98
CA GLN A 131 19.95 0.82 29.83
C GLN A 131 21.16 1.74 30.02
N ASP A 132 21.40 2.67 29.08
CA ASP A 132 22.41 3.71 29.26
C ASP A 132 22.06 4.60 30.47
N LYS A 133 23.06 4.88 31.31
CA LYS A 133 22.93 5.69 32.54
C LYS A 133 22.73 7.19 32.29
N ASN A 134 22.54 7.60 31.04
CA ASN A 134 22.33 8.99 30.68
C ASN A 134 21.03 9.54 31.27
N LYS A 135 21.03 10.82 31.65
CA LYS A 135 19.82 11.52 32.10
C LYS A 135 18.79 11.56 30.98
N LYS A 136 17.55 11.22 31.30
CA LYS A 136 16.43 11.11 30.35
C LYS A 136 15.09 11.40 31.01
N VAL A 137 14.19 12.01 30.26
CA VAL A 137 12.82 12.32 30.67
C VAL A 137 11.85 11.65 29.70
N LYS A 138 10.85 10.93 30.22
CA LYS A 138 9.80 10.34 29.39
C LYS A 138 8.85 11.44 28.92
N VAL A 139 8.70 11.60 27.61
CA VAL A 139 7.84 12.61 26.99
C VAL A 139 6.49 12.01 26.60
N ARG A 140 6.49 10.79 26.08
CA ARG A 140 5.24 10.06 25.72
C ARG A 140 5.28 8.62 26.21
N LYS A 141 4.14 8.14 26.69
CA LYS A 141 3.96 6.75 27.13
C LYS A 141 3.91 5.80 25.93
N GLU A 142 4.23 4.54 26.19
CA GLU A 142 4.13 3.46 25.21
C GLU A 142 2.65 3.18 24.88
N THR A 143 2.35 2.88 23.62
CA THR A 143 1.03 2.42 23.18
C THR A 143 1.14 1.10 22.44
N GLN A 144 0.02 0.52 22.00
CA GLN A 144 0.03 -0.66 21.14
C GLN A 144 0.73 -0.38 19.80
N ASN A 145 0.61 0.84 19.28
CA ASN A 145 1.06 1.22 17.93
C ASN A 145 2.37 2.00 17.92
N SER A 146 2.93 2.35 19.08
CA SER A 146 4.16 3.13 19.16
C SER A 146 4.98 2.81 20.42
N ALA A 147 6.31 2.93 20.29
CA ALA A 147 7.21 2.87 21.44
C ALA A 147 7.13 4.16 22.27
N ALA A 148 7.50 4.08 23.55
CA ALA A 148 7.61 5.27 24.40
C ALA A 148 8.70 6.22 23.89
N ILE A 149 8.47 7.53 23.99
CA ILE A 149 9.41 8.56 23.54
C ILE A 149 10.08 9.19 24.75
N TYR A 150 11.41 9.28 24.71
CA TYR A 150 12.24 9.87 25.74
C TYR A 150 13.08 11.02 25.16
N LYS A 151 13.24 12.08 25.95
CA LYS A 151 14.19 13.16 25.68
C LYS A 151 15.44 12.90 26.51
N PHE A 152 16.56 12.68 25.86
CA PHE A 152 17.87 12.57 26.50
C PHE A 152 18.48 13.96 26.70
N GLU A 153 19.30 14.11 27.72
CA GLU A 153 20.11 15.32 27.93
C GLU A 153 21.00 15.57 26.70
N SER A 154 21.09 16.82 26.26
CA SER A 154 21.90 17.21 25.09
C SER A 154 23.38 17.22 25.47
N LYS A 155 23.97 16.02 25.53
CA LYS A 155 25.36 15.81 25.90
C LYS A 155 26.02 14.86 24.92
N ARG A 156 27.18 15.25 24.38
CA ARG A 156 27.96 14.40 23.48
C ARG A 156 28.47 13.16 24.24
N LYS A 157 28.33 11.98 23.64
CA LYS A 157 29.07 10.79 24.10
C LYS A 157 30.56 11.10 23.94
N ARG A 158 31.34 10.96 25.02
CA ARG A 158 32.80 11.07 24.96
C ARG A 158 33.38 9.80 24.38
#